data_AF-A0A5U4D4K4-F1
#
_entry.id   AF-A0A5U4D4K4-F1
#
_cell.length_a   1.000
_cell.length_b   1.000
_cell.length_c   1.000
_cell.angle_alpha   90.00
_cell.angle_beta   90.00
_cell.angle_gamma   90.00
#
_symmetry.space_group_name_H-M   'P 1'
#
loop_
_entity.id
_entity.type
_entity.pdbx_description
1 polymer ?
#
loop_
_entity_poly.entity_id
_entity_poly.type
_entity_poly.pdbx_seq_one_letter_code
_entity_poly.pdbx_strand_id
1 'polypeptide(L)'
;TAVQHVPEKESIVDNGAHFDPLPGTTNGIIPPAVQHLVVDTDNDSILYQAKAKWDTPRVVKGVRFVVRLTTGSGKEGDPVRLVTTATTSETEYAFHELPLGDYTLTVRAINGFGQQGEPASVAFSIQAPEAPST
;
A
#
# COMPACT_ATOMS: atom_id res chain seq x y z
N THR A 1 31.71 -6.41 24.18
CA THR A 1 31.83 -5.66 22.91
C THR A 1 30.75 -6.13 21.98
N ALA A 2 30.04 -5.19 21.36
CA ALA A 2 28.71 -5.35 20.78
C ALA A 2 28.61 -6.43 19.69
N VAL A 3 27.53 -7.22 19.78
CA VAL A 3 27.06 -8.15 18.74
C VAL A 3 26.33 -7.31 17.69
N GLN A 4 26.95 -7.17 16.52
CA GLN A 4 26.33 -6.51 15.37
C GLN A 4 25.49 -7.57 14.63
N HIS A 5 24.18 -7.46 14.76
CA HIS A 5 23.22 -8.26 14.02
C HIS A 5 23.20 -7.78 12.56
N VAL A 6 23.76 -8.59 11.65
CA VAL A 6 23.58 -8.44 10.21
C VAL A 6 22.29 -9.18 9.84
N PRO A 7 21.21 -8.50 9.42
CA PRO A 7 20.08 -9.21 8.84
C PRO A 7 20.45 -9.62 7.41
N GLU A 8 20.97 -10.84 7.26
CA GLU A 8 20.89 -11.57 6.00
C GLU A 8 19.41 -11.81 5.68
N LYS A 9 18.91 -11.21 4.60
CA LYS A 9 17.70 -11.71 3.93
C LYS A 9 17.83 -11.58 2.42
N GLU A 10 18.31 -12.67 1.85
CA GLU A 10 17.92 -13.27 0.57
C GLU A 10 17.51 -12.30 -0.55
N SER A 11 18.48 -11.98 -1.42
CA SER A 11 18.22 -11.50 -2.78
C SER A 11 18.00 -12.73 -3.68
N ILE A 12 16.75 -13.14 -3.85
CA ILE A 12 16.35 -14.13 -4.85
C ILE A 12 15.16 -13.54 -5.63
N VAL A 13 15.46 -13.13 -6.88
CA VAL A 13 14.66 -13.10 -8.15
C VAL A 13 13.17 -12.68 -8.07
N ASP A 14 12.59 -11.87 -8.96
CA ASP A 14 12.56 -12.02 -10.41
C ASP A 14 11.99 -10.75 -11.06
N ASN A 15 12.49 -10.40 -12.24
CA ASN A 15 12.06 -9.25 -13.02
C ASN A 15 10.87 -9.68 -13.89
N GLY A 16 9.64 -9.31 -13.50
CA GLY A 16 8.46 -9.35 -14.37
C GLY A 16 7.56 -10.58 -14.25
N ALA A 17 6.74 -10.64 -13.20
CA ALA A 17 5.51 -11.42 -13.25
C ALA A 17 4.36 -10.51 -13.71
N HIS A 18 4.11 -10.48 -15.01
CA HIS A 18 2.81 -10.07 -15.54
C HIS A 18 1.82 -11.17 -15.15
N PHE A 19 0.92 -10.88 -14.23
CA PHE A 19 -0.16 -11.80 -13.86
C PHE A 19 -1.41 -11.40 -14.64
N ASP A 20 -1.65 -12.10 -15.74
CA ASP A 20 -3.00 -12.20 -16.29
C ASP A 20 -3.89 -12.86 -15.23
N PRO A 21 -5.01 -12.24 -14.81
CA PRO A 21 -5.91 -12.89 -13.87
C PRO A 21 -6.49 -14.15 -14.53
N LEU A 22 -6.18 -15.30 -13.95
CA LEU A 22 -6.82 -16.57 -14.27
C LEU A 22 -8.35 -16.38 -14.23
N PRO A 23 -9.10 -16.79 -15.26
CA PRO A 23 -10.56 -16.77 -15.21
C PRO A 23 -11.02 -17.69 -14.08
N GLY A 24 -11.67 -17.11 -13.08
CA GLY A 24 -12.04 -17.80 -11.84
C GLY A 24 -12.88 -19.04 -12.11
N THR A 25 -12.38 -20.20 -11.69
CA THR A 25 -13.17 -21.43 -11.64
C THR A 25 -14.02 -21.43 -10.36
N THR A 26 -15.33 -21.44 -10.58
CA THR A 26 -16.40 -22.12 -9.80
C THR A 26 -16.21 -22.23 -8.27
N ASN A 27 -17.04 -21.47 -7.52
CA ASN A 27 -17.30 -21.53 -6.07
C ASN A 27 -16.36 -20.79 -5.09
N GLY A 28 -15.52 -19.86 -5.55
CA GLY A 28 -14.73 -18.98 -4.67
C GLY A 28 -15.44 -17.66 -4.36
N ILE A 29 -15.47 -17.23 -3.10
CA ILE A 29 -15.98 -15.91 -2.72
C ILE A 29 -15.02 -14.85 -3.27
N ILE A 30 -15.46 -14.12 -4.30
CA ILE A 30 -14.72 -12.99 -4.86
C ILE A 30 -14.53 -11.92 -3.76
N PRO A 31 -13.29 -11.49 -3.46
CA PRO A 31 -13.07 -10.42 -2.49
C PRO A 31 -13.80 -9.13 -2.89
N PRO A 32 -14.25 -8.30 -1.93
CA PRO A 32 -14.93 -7.05 -2.24
C PRO A 32 -14.00 -6.05 -2.94
N ALA A 33 -14.60 -5.12 -3.69
CA ALA A 33 -13.89 -3.94 -4.17
C ALA A 33 -13.52 -3.04 -2.99
N VAL A 34 -12.39 -2.34 -3.09
CA VAL A 34 -12.04 -1.26 -2.17
C VAL A 34 -12.72 0.03 -2.66
N GLN A 35 -13.32 0.78 -1.74
CA GLN A 35 -14.05 2.03 -2.04
C GLN A 35 -13.64 3.13 -1.07
N HIS A 36 -13.91 4.39 -1.46
CA HIS A 36 -13.62 5.58 -0.64
C HIS A 36 -12.22 5.60 -0.02
N LEU A 37 -11.22 5.13 -0.78
CA LEU A 37 -9.84 5.16 -0.32
C LEU A 37 -9.40 6.62 -0.19
N VAL A 38 -9.10 7.02 1.04
CA VAL A 38 -8.62 8.35 1.39
C VAL A 38 -7.31 8.23 2.17
N VAL A 39 -6.48 9.25 2.06
CA VAL A 39 -5.23 9.38 2.82
C VAL A 39 -5.24 10.73 3.49
N ASP A 40 -5.16 10.73 4.82
CA ASP A 40 -4.92 11.92 5.63
C ASP A 40 -3.41 12.03 5.87
N THR A 41 -2.80 13.15 5.50
CA THR A 41 -1.39 13.44 5.78
C THR A 41 -1.26 14.41 6.95
N ASP A 42 -0.27 14.17 7.80
CA ASP A 42 0.04 15.03 8.93
C ASP A 42 1.56 15.12 9.08
N ASN A 43 2.12 16.22 8.61
CA ASN A 43 3.58 16.41 8.57
C ASN A 43 4.16 16.79 9.95
N ASP A 44 3.31 17.19 10.90
CA ASP A 44 3.71 17.59 12.26
C ASP A 44 3.44 16.47 13.30
N SER A 45 2.68 15.44 12.93
CA SER A 45 2.38 14.30 13.77
C SER A 45 3.59 13.39 14.00
N ILE A 46 3.88 13.15 15.28
CA ILE A 46 4.83 12.12 15.72
C ILE A 46 4.27 10.70 15.62
N LEU A 47 2.95 10.57 15.39
CA LEU A 47 2.26 9.28 15.39
C LEU A 47 2.24 8.65 14.00
N TYR A 48 2.06 9.44 12.94
CA TYR A 48 2.05 8.98 11.54
C TYR A 48 2.21 10.17 10.60
N GLN A 49 2.78 9.94 9.42
CA GLN A 49 2.89 10.97 8.37
C GLN A 49 1.76 10.86 7.34
N ALA A 50 1.24 9.65 7.14
CA ALA A 50 0.05 9.39 6.35
C ALA A 50 -0.78 8.28 6.99
N LYS A 51 -2.10 8.46 7.07
CA LYS A 51 -3.05 7.42 7.47
C LYS A 51 -4.05 7.19 6.36
N ALA A 52 -4.07 5.98 5.82
CA ALA A 52 -5.04 5.55 4.83
C ALA A 52 -6.26 4.91 5.50
N LYS A 53 -7.44 5.20 4.95
CA LYS A 53 -8.71 4.56 5.31
C LYS A 53 -9.49 4.23 4.06
N TRP A 54 -10.26 3.14 4.10
CA TRP A 54 -11.10 2.74 2.98
C TRP A 54 -12.31 1.94 3.48
N ASP A 55 -13.26 1.75 2.58
CA ASP A 55 -14.44 0.92 2.81
C ASP A 55 -14.45 -0.29 1.90
N THR A 56 -15.32 -1.24 2.24
CA THR A 56 -15.74 -2.31 1.32
C THR A 56 -17.26 -2.40 1.32
N PRO A 57 -17.91 -2.65 0.17
CA PRO A 57 -19.37 -2.76 0.09
C PRO A 57 -19.93 -3.96 0.85
N ARG A 58 -19.06 -4.90 1.25
CA ARG A 58 -19.42 -6.08 2.06
C ARG A 58 -18.20 -6.57 2.83
N VAL A 59 -18.43 -7.07 4.04
CA VAL A 59 -17.40 -7.75 4.82
C VAL A 59 -17.41 -9.23 4.43
N VAL A 60 -16.26 -9.72 3.96
CA VAL A 60 -16.06 -11.13 3.60
C VAL A 60 -15.03 -11.74 4.54
N LYS A 61 -15.39 -12.85 5.20
CA LYS A 61 -14.49 -13.57 6.09
C LYS A 61 -13.25 -14.05 5.33
N GLY A 62 -12.07 -13.86 5.94
CA GLY A 62 -10.80 -14.33 5.38
C GLY A 62 -10.24 -13.44 4.27
N VAL A 63 -10.83 -12.27 4.05
CA VAL A 63 -10.22 -11.22 3.23
C VAL A 63 -9.18 -10.47 4.05
N ARG A 64 -8.05 -10.16 3.41
CA ARG A 64 -7.03 -9.21 3.86
C ARG A 64 -6.82 -8.17 2.78
N PHE A 65 -6.18 -7.07 3.12
CA PHE A 65 -5.88 -5.98 2.21
C PHE A 65 -4.37 -5.91 2.00
N VAL A 66 -3.96 -5.93 0.73
CA VAL A 66 -2.61 -5.58 0.33
C VAL A 66 -2.58 -4.07 0.10
N VAL A 67 -1.71 -3.41 0.83
CA VAL A 67 -1.48 -1.97 0.80
C VAL A 67 -0.15 -1.75 0.09
N ARG A 68 -0.14 -1.15 -1.09
CA ARG A 68 1.07 -0.91 -1.90
C ARG A 68 1.27 0.58 -2.11
N LEU A 69 2.36 1.11 -1.58
CA LEU A 69 2.77 2.50 -1.73
C LEU A 69 3.90 2.59 -2.75
N THR A 70 3.74 3.42 -3.77
CA THR A 70 4.76 3.68 -4.79
C THR A 70 5.04 5.18 -4.93
N THR A 71 6.23 5.52 -5.40
CA THR A 71 6.61 6.89 -5.78
C THR A 71 7.05 6.92 -7.24
N GLY A 72 7.20 8.12 -7.80
CA GLY A 72 7.52 8.35 -9.20
C GLY A 72 6.29 8.27 -10.12
N SER A 73 6.35 9.03 -11.20
CA SER A 73 5.22 9.23 -12.13
C SER A 73 5.12 8.17 -13.24
N GLY A 74 6.10 7.27 -13.35
CA GLY A 74 6.17 6.27 -14.41
C GLY A 74 6.53 6.83 -15.78
N LYS A 75 7.00 8.09 -15.83
CA LYS A 75 7.46 8.75 -17.05
C LYS A 75 8.93 8.43 -17.31
N GLU A 76 9.38 8.71 -18.53
CA GLU A 76 10.79 8.63 -18.89
C GLU A 76 11.62 9.54 -17.96
N GLY A 77 12.62 8.95 -17.29
CA GLY A 77 13.44 9.63 -16.28
C GLY A 77 12.87 9.61 -14.85
N ASP A 78 11.63 9.18 -14.65
CA ASP A 78 10.98 9.08 -13.34
C ASP A 78 10.14 7.79 -13.22
N PRO A 79 10.80 6.62 -13.13
CA PRO A 79 10.13 5.33 -13.07
C PRO A 79 9.38 5.16 -11.75
N VAL A 80 8.27 4.40 -11.80
CA VAL A 80 7.55 4.01 -10.57
C VAL A 80 8.45 3.11 -9.72
N ARG A 81 8.62 3.47 -8.45
CA ARG A 81 9.39 2.71 -7.45
C ARG A 81 8.49 2.28 -6.32
N LEU A 82 8.67 1.04 -5.86
CA LEU A 82 8.00 0.55 -4.66
C LEU A 82 8.63 1.20 -3.42
N VAL A 83 7.79 1.78 -2.57
CA VAL A 83 8.20 2.37 -1.28
C VAL A 83 7.91 1.38 -0.17
N THR A 84 6.68 0.85 -0.14
CA THR A 84 6.26 -0.11 0.89
C THR A 84 5.16 -1.01 0.37
N THR A 85 5.15 -2.24 0.87
CA THR A 85 4.02 -3.15 0.75
C THR A 85 3.71 -3.74 2.12
N ALA A 86 2.42 -3.79 2.48
CA ALA A 86 1.96 -4.36 3.73
C ALA A 86 0.67 -5.15 3.51
N THR A 87 0.37 -6.05 4.45
CA THR A 87 -0.90 -6.77 4.47
C THR A 87 -1.57 -6.56 5.82
N THR A 88 -2.84 -6.17 5.81
CA THR A 88 -3.63 -5.93 7.02
C THR A 88 -5.02 -6.57 6.90
N SER A 89 -5.64 -6.91 8.03
CA SER A 89 -7.07 -7.26 8.10
C SER A 89 -7.97 -6.06 8.34
N GLU A 90 -7.39 -4.95 8.80
CA GLU A 90 -8.11 -3.70 9.07
C GLU A 90 -8.43 -2.95 7.78
N THR A 91 -9.38 -2.03 7.84
CA THR A 91 -9.71 -1.10 6.76
C THR A 91 -8.97 0.25 6.88
N GLU A 92 -7.86 0.24 7.60
CA GLU A 92 -6.95 1.37 7.74
C GLU A 92 -5.48 0.92 7.83
N TYR A 93 -4.57 1.83 7.47
CA TYR A 93 -3.14 1.60 7.60
C TYR A 93 -2.41 2.93 7.82
N ALA A 94 -1.51 2.96 8.81
CA ALA A 94 -0.67 4.11 9.09
C ALA A 94 0.74 3.90 8.52
N PHE A 95 1.23 4.92 7.82
CA PHE A 95 2.59 4.97 7.29
C PHE A 95 3.45 5.88 8.15
N HIS A 96 4.69 5.46 8.33
CA HIS A 96 5.71 6.14 9.11
C HIS A 96 7.00 6.19 8.29
N GLU A 97 7.89 7.13 8.62
CA GLU A 97 9.22 7.25 8.01
C GLU A 97 9.20 7.41 6.48
N LEU A 98 8.16 8.04 5.93
CA LEU A 98 8.06 8.38 4.52
C LEU A 98 8.91 9.63 4.23
N PRO A 99 9.80 9.58 3.22
CA PRO A 99 10.46 10.78 2.71
C PRO A 99 9.46 11.83 2.19
N LEU A 100 9.90 13.07 2.04
CA LEU A 100 9.13 14.07 1.30
C LEU A 100 9.01 13.63 -0.17
N GLY A 101 7.83 13.83 -0.76
CA GLY A 101 7.60 13.51 -2.16
C GLY A 101 6.16 13.15 -2.49
N ASP A 102 5.96 12.79 -3.75
CA ASP A 102 4.68 12.36 -4.30
C ASP A 102 4.57 10.83 -4.27
N TYR A 103 3.38 10.37 -3.90
CA TYR A 103 3.07 8.97 -3.72
C TYR A 103 1.76 8.59 -4.40
N THR A 104 1.69 7.33 -4.81
CA THR A 104 0.44 6.66 -5.19
C THR A 104 0.24 5.47 -4.27
N LEU A 105 -0.85 5.48 -3.52
CA LEU A 105 -1.32 4.36 -2.74
C LEU A 105 -2.27 3.52 -3.56
N THR A 106 -2.08 2.20 -3.57
CA THR A 106 -3.04 1.23 -4.09
C THR A 106 -3.41 0.23 -3.01
N VAL A 107 -4.69 0.01 -2.78
CA VAL A 107 -5.20 -0.98 -1.83
C VAL A 107 -6.05 -2.00 -2.56
N ARG A 108 -5.82 -3.29 -2.28
CA ARG A 108 -6.53 -4.39 -2.93
C ARG A 108 -6.90 -5.47 -1.92
N ALA A 109 -8.16 -5.91 -1.96
CA ALA A 109 -8.62 -7.05 -1.18
C ALA A 109 -8.11 -8.37 -1.80
N ILE A 110 -7.64 -9.28 -0.95
CA ILE A 110 -7.20 -10.63 -1.31
C ILE A 110 -7.83 -11.65 -0.35
N ASN A 111 -8.16 -12.84 -0.82
CA ASN A 111 -8.57 -13.95 0.06
C ASN A 111 -7.47 -15.02 0.19
N GLY A 112 -7.72 -16.03 1.04
CA GLY A 112 -6.78 -17.14 1.27
C GLY A 112 -6.48 -18.02 0.05
N PHE A 113 -7.25 -17.87 -1.04
CA PHE A 113 -7.05 -18.59 -2.30
C PHE A 113 -6.27 -17.77 -3.33
N GLY A 114 -5.79 -16.58 -2.95
CA GLY A 114 -5.09 -15.67 -3.87
C GLY A 114 -6.01 -14.94 -4.84
N GLN A 115 -7.33 -15.09 -4.74
CA GLN A 115 -8.28 -14.29 -5.51
C GLN A 115 -8.20 -12.84 -5.03
N GLN A 116 -8.45 -11.92 -5.96
CA GLN A 116 -8.31 -10.49 -5.73
C GLN A 116 -9.60 -9.75 -6.07
N GLY A 117 -9.91 -8.72 -5.28
CA GLY A 117 -10.98 -7.76 -5.58
C GLY A 117 -10.45 -6.61 -6.42
N GLU A 118 -11.37 -5.78 -6.93
CA GLU A 118 -11.01 -4.54 -7.60
C GLU A 118 -10.23 -3.61 -6.65
N PRO A 119 -9.06 -3.09 -7.07
CA PRO A 119 -8.29 -2.16 -6.25
C PRO A 119 -8.90 -0.76 -6.23
N ALA A 120 -8.51 0.03 -5.24
CA ALA A 120 -8.62 1.48 -5.29
C ALA A 120 -7.22 2.10 -5.25
N SER A 121 -7.06 3.25 -5.92
CA SER A 121 -5.82 4.02 -5.90
C SER A 121 -6.09 5.49 -5.61
N VAL A 122 -5.17 6.13 -4.88
CA VAL A 122 -5.19 7.57 -4.59
C VAL A 122 -3.76 8.11 -4.61
N ALA A 123 -3.59 9.32 -5.11
CA ALA A 123 -2.33 10.04 -5.06
C ALA A 123 -2.33 11.04 -3.90
N PHE A 124 -1.21 11.20 -3.22
CA PHE A 124 -1.01 12.17 -2.15
C PHE A 124 0.46 12.58 -2.10
N SER A 125 0.78 13.64 -1.35
CA SER A 125 2.15 14.09 -1.17
C SER A 125 2.48 14.34 0.29
N ILE A 126 3.73 14.06 0.67
CA ILE A 126 4.30 14.45 1.95
C ILE A 126 5.20 15.65 1.68
N GLN A 127 4.90 16.77 2.32
CA GLN A 127 5.63 18.03 2.15
C GLN A 127 6.32 18.40 3.46
N ALA A 128 7.30 19.31 3.38
CA ALA A 128 7.87 19.86 4.61
C ALA A 128 6.78 20.56 5.42
N PRO A 129 6.85 20.54 6.77
CA PRO A 129 5.98 21.36 7.60
C PRO A 129 6.08 22.83 7.21
N GLU A 130 4.95 23.53 7.22
CA GLU A 130 4.96 24.98 7.03
C GLU A 130 5.66 25.64 8.23
N ALA A 131 6.46 26.67 7.97
CA ALA A 131 7.10 27.41 9.05
C ALA A 131 6.02 28.00 9.98
N PRO A 132 6.22 27.97 11.32
CA PRO A 132 5.26 28.54 12.25
C PRO A 132 5.05 30.03 11.92
N SER A 133 3.78 30.44 11.80
CA SER A 133 3.43 31.84 11.60
C SER A 133 3.79 32.65 12.85
N THR A 134 4.48 33.78 12.66
CA THR A 134 4.92 34.71 13.72
C THR A 134 3.82 35.67 14.13
#